data_AF-A0A945CUE0-F1
#
_entry.id   AF-A0A945CUE0-F1
#
_cell.length_a   1.000
_cell.length_b   1.000
_cell.length_c   1.000
_cell.angle_alpha   90.00
_cell.angle_beta   90.00
_cell.angle_gamma   90.00
#
_symmetry.space_group_name_H-M   'P 1'
#
loop_
_entity.id
_entity.type
_entity.pdbx_description
1 polymer ?
#
loop_
_entity_poly.entity_id
_entity_poly.type
_entity_poly.pdbx_seq_one_letter_code
_entity_poly.pdbx_strand_id
1 'polypeptide(L)'
;GVALDVTLAADIPGIPEHEQVTRLGEGVAIKLMDSSSISHPGLVAHMKGLAKKRKIKHQMEILPRGGTDAGAMQRTQAGVPVITLSVPTRYVHTSIELVDKKDIRAAVELMAAFIEEGQKAKMELE
;
A
#
# COMPACT_ATOMS: atom_id res chain seq x y z
N GLY A 1 9.60 -7.71 -4.46
CA GLY A 1 9.80 -7.24 -3.08
C GLY A 1 8.56 -6.54 -2.58
N VAL A 2 8.44 -6.38 -1.27
CA VAL A 2 7.37 -5.61 -0.63
C VAL A 2 8.01 -4.41 0.04
N ALA A 3 7.59 -3.20 -0.31
CA ALA A 3 7.93 -1.99 0.43
C ALA A 3 6.85 -1.73 1.49
N LEU A 4 7.27 -1.25 2.65
CA LEU A 4 6.38 -0.77 3.71
C LEU A 4 6.63 0.72 3.86
N ASP A 5 5.59 1.53 3.71
CA ASP A 5 5.72 2.98 3.76
C ASP A 5 4.46 3.61 4.37
N VAL A 6 4.47 4.92 4.55
CA VAL A 6 3.24 5.70 4.77
C VAL A 6 2.68 6.17 3.42
N THR A 7 1.43 6.61 3.42
CA THR A 7 0.86 7.34 2.28
C THR A 7 -0.02 8.47 2.75
N LEU A 8 -0.30 9.39 1.83
CA LEU A 8 -1.21 10.50 2.08
C LEU A 8 -2.62 9.95 2.32
N ALA A 9 -3.26 10.41 3.38
CA ALA A 9 -4.71 10.30 3.50
C ALA A 9 -5.37 11.47 2.74
N ALA A 10 -5.06 12.70 3.15
CA ALA A 10 -5.68 13.93 2.67
C ALA A 10 -7.21 13.99 2.87
N ASP A 11 -7.76 13.14 3.73
CA ASP A 11 -9.17 13.00 4.09
C ASP A 11 -9.63 14.00 5.16
N ILE A 12 -9.14 15.23 5.10
CA ILE A 12 -9.46 16.32 6.04
C ILE A 12 -10.47 17.30 5.44
N PRO A 13 -11.24 18.03 6.28
CA PRO A 13 -12.19 19.03 5.78
C PRO A 13 -11.53 20.05 4.86
N GLY A 14 -12.17 20.34 3.73
CA GLY A 14 -11.70 21.31 2.74
C GLY A 14 -10.90 20.71 1.58
N ILE A 15 -10.53 19.43 1.63
CA ILE A 15 -9.87 18.74 0.50
C ILE A 15 -10.92 18.04 -0.39
N PRO A 16 -10.99 18.33 -1.69
CA PRO A 16 -11.88 17.65 -2.63
C PRO A 16 -11.65 16.14 -2.65
N GLU A 17 -12.71 15.35 -2.83
CA GLU A 17 -12.61 13.88 -2.79
C GLU A 17 -11.60 13.31 -3.80
N HIS A 18 -11.50 13.89 -4.99
CA HIS A 18 -10.57 13.43 -6.03
C HIS A 18 -9.08 13.70 -5.70
N GLU A 19 -8.81 14.54 -4.69
CA GLU A 19 -7.47 14.79 -4.16
C GLU A 19 -7.15 13.92 -2.93
N GLN A 20 -8.16 13.23 -2.38
CA GLN A 20 -7.97 12.28 -1.28
C GLN A 20 -7.36 10.99 -1.82
N VAL A 21 -6.31 10.51 -1.17
CA VAL A 21 -5.54 9.33 -1.62
C VAL A 21 -5.95 8.09 -0.84
N THR A 22 -6.07 8.21 0.48
CA THR A 22 -6.56 7.16 1.38
C THR A 22 -7.37 7.78 2.53
N ARG A 23 -8.02 6.95 3.34
CA ARG A 23 -8.75 7.41 4.53
C ARG A 23 -8.24 6.72 5.78
N LEU A 24 -8.13 7.47 6.86
CA LEU A 24 -7.78 6.90 8.16
C LEU A 24 -8.90 6.00 8.66
N GLY A 25 -8.50 4.89 9.29
CA GLY A 25 -9.41 3.86 9.80
C GLY A 25 -9.97 2.95 8.72
N GLU A 26 -9.65 3.15 7.43
CA GLU A 26 -10.06 2.30 6.31
C GLU A 26 -9.08 1.16 6.00
N GLY A 27 -8.13 0.92 6.90
CA GLY A 27 -7.19 -0.20 6.85
C GLY A 27 -5.96 0.07 6.00
N VAL A 28 -5.11 -0.95 5.89
CA VAL A 28 -3.86 -0.88 5.11
C VAL A 28 -4.15 -0.56 3.64
N ALA A 29 -3.36 0.33 3.07
CA ALA A 29 -3.45 0.68 1.67
C ALA A 29 -2.60 -0.29 0.83
N ILE A 30 -3.23 -0.91 -0.17
CA ILE A 30 -2.56 -1.72 -1.18
C ILE A 30 -2.30 -0.81 -2.39
N LYS A 31 -1.04 -0.40 -2.57
CA LYS A 31 -0.64 0.55 -3.61
C LYS A 31 -0.72 -0.10 -4.99
N LEU A 32 -1.45 0.54 -5.90
CA LEU A 32 -1.48 0.22 -7.32
C LEU A 32 -0.32 0.88 -8.07
N MET A 33 -0.10 2.17 -7.80
CA MET A 33 1.02 2.93 -8.35
C MET A 33 1.34 4.18 -7.54
N ASP A 34 2.57 4.66 -7.69
CA ASP A 34 3.00 6.01 -7.38
C ASP A 34 3.80 6.59 -8.57
N SER A 35 4.40 7.77 -8.44
CA SER A 35 5.19 8.36 -9.53
C SER A 35 6.49 7.61 -9.83
N SER A 36 6.88 6.65 -8.99
CA SER A 36 8.17 5.96 -9.06
C SER A 36 8.06 4.47 -9.39
N SER A 37 6.88 3.87 -9.22
CA SER A 37 6.62 2.44 -9.40
C SER A 37 5.17 2.13 -9.75
N ILE A 38 4.99 1.03 -10.49
CA ILE A 38 3.69 0.39 -10.71
C ILE A 38 3.76 -0.99 -10.07
N SER A 39 2.86 -1.29 -9.13
CA SER A 39 2.82 -2.58 -8.44
C SER A 39 2.50 -3.71 -9.40
N HIS A 40 3.13 -4.87 -9.20
CA HIS A 40 2.89 -6.05 -10.03
C HIS A 40 1.43 -6.53 -9.86
N PRO A 41 0.64 -6.68 -10.94
CA PRO A 41 -0.77 -7.06 -10.85
C PRO A 41 -1.03 -8.36 -10.06
N GLY A 42 -0.17 -9.37 -10.24
CA GLY A 42 -0.23 -10.62 -9.48
C GLY A 42 -0.03 -10.44 -7.97
N LEU A 43 0.85 -9.53 -7.54
CA LEU A 43 1.05 -9.21 -6.13
C LEU A 43 -0.17 -8.45 -5.57
N VAL A 44 -0.73 -7.51 -6.33
CA VAL A 44 -1.94 -6.77 -5.95
C VAL A 44 -3.12 -7.72 -5.76
N ALA A 45 -3.38 -8.59 -6.73
CA ALA A 45 -4.45 -9.58 -6.67
C ALA A 45 -4.28 -10.52 -5.48
N HIS A 46 -3.05 -10.96 -5.22
CA HIS A 46 -2.74 -11.83 -4.10
C HIS A 46 -2.95 -11.14 -2.74
N MET A 47 -2.39 -9.95 -2.53
CA MET A 47 -2.56 -9.18 -1.29
C MET A 47 -4.04 -8.89 -1.02
N LYS A 48 -4.79 -8.47 -2.04
CA LYS A 48 -6.23 -8.23 -1.94
C LYS A 48 -7.00 -9.50 -1.60
N GLY A 49 -6.67 -10.63 -2.24
CA GLY A 49 -7.27 -11.93 -1.96
C GLY A 49 -7.00 -12.39 -0.53
N LEU A 50 -5.76 -12.22 -0.06
CA LEU A 50 -5.34 -12.58 1.29
C LEU A 50 -6.01 -11.72 2.35
N ALA A 51 -6.07 -10.40 2.14
CA ALA A 51 -6.77 -9.48 3.02
C ALA A 51 -8.26 -9.85 3.13
N LYS A 52 -8.93 -10.16 2.01
CA LYS A 52 -10.31 -10.66 2.02
C LYS A 52 -10.46 -11.97 2.78
N LYS A 53 -9.61 -12.97 2.50
CA LYS A 53 -9.64 -14.30 3.13
C LYS A 53 -9.51 -14.19 4.66
N ARG A 54 -8.60 -13.35 5.13
CA ARG A 54 -8.32 -13.15 6.56
C ARG A 54 -9.16 -12.05 7.21
N LYS A 55 -10.09 -11.43 6.47
CA LYS A 55 -10.95 -10.33 6.93
C LYS A 55 -10.15 -9.12 7.46
N ILE A 56 -9.01 -8.84 6.84
CA ILE A 56 -8.16 -7.69 7.15
C ILE A 56 -8.71 -6.48 6.39
N LYS A 57 -9.01 -5.39 7.10
CA LYS A 57 -9.51 -4.15 6.49
C LYS A 57 -8.40 -3.56 5.62
N HIS A 58 -8.73 -3.23 4.37
CA HIS A 58 -7.80 -2.71 3.40
C HIS A 58 -8.50 -1.78 2.42
N GLN A 59 -7.72 -0.90 1.81
CA GLN A 59 -8.16 -0.01 0.74
C GLN A 59 -7.18 -0.06 -0.43
N MET A 60 -7.61 0.41 -1.60
CA MET A 60 -6.74 0.53 -2.76
C MET A 60 -6.14 1.94 -2.79
N GLU A 61 -4.89 2.06 -3.21
CA GLU A 61 -4.19 3.34 -3.24
C GLU A 61 -3.62 3.63 -4.63
N ILE A 62 -3.87 4.83 -5.12
CA ILE A 62 -3.11 5.47 -6.21
C ILE A 62 -2.57 6.76 -5.61
N LEU A 63 -1.24 6.92 -5.58
CA LEU A 63 -0.60 8.15 -5.13
C LEU A 63 -0.19 8.98 -6.37
N PRO A 64 -0.90 10.06 -6.73
CA PRO A 64 -0.64 10.78 -7.97
C PRO A 64 0.75 11.42 -8.00
N ARG A 65 1.24 11.85 -6.84
CA ARG A 65 2.56 12.48 -6.69
C ARG A 65 3.29 11.98 -5.45
N GLY A 66 4.53 11.57 -5.64
CA GLY A 66 5.37 10.97 -4.61
C GLY A 66 5.91 9.62 -5.06
N GLY A 67 6.79 9.03 -4.28
CA GLY A 67 7.39 7.73 -4.58
C GLY A 67 7.75 7.01 -3.29
N THR A 68 8.01 5.73 -3.42
CA THR A 68 8.40 4.86 -2.31
C THR A 68 9.63 4.05 -2.72
N ASP A 69 10.24 3.33 -1.76
CA ASP A 69 11.40 2.47 -2.04
C ASP A 69 11.11 1.40 -3.11
N ALA A 70 9.83 1.07 -3.34
CA ALA A 70 9.40 0.18 -4.42
C ALA A 70 9.90 0.63 -5.79
N GLY A 71 10.08 1.94 -6.05
CA GLY A 71 10.63 2.42 -7.32
C GLY A 71 12.08 1.98 -7.54
N ALA A 72 12.94 2.12 -6.53
CA ALA A 72 14.32 1.65 -6.61
C ALA A 72 14.38 0.12 -6.67
N MET A 73 13.55 -0.56 -5.87
CA MET A 73 13.44 -2.01 -5.89
C MET A 73 13.04 -2.50 -7.29
N GLN A 74 12.01 -1.92 -7.91
CA GLN A 74 11.49 -2.35 -9.21
C GLN A 74 12.53 -2.29 -10.32
N ARG A 75 13.46 -1.33 -10.26
CA ARG A 75 14.52 -1.12 -11.27
C ARG A 75 15.80 -1.89 -10.97
N THR A 76 15.84 -2.68 -9.92
CA THR A 76 17.03 -3.46 -9.56
C THR A 76 17.23 -4.64 -10.52
N GLN A 77 18.47 -4.87 -10.95
CA GLN A 77 18.85 -5.94 -11.90
C GLN A 77 18.02 -5.88 -13.20
N ALA A 78 17.44 -6.99 -13.64
CA ALA A 78 16.55 -7.04 -14.82
C ALA A 78 15.11 -6.57 -14.52
N GLY A 79 14.89 -5.98 -13.35
CA GLY A 79 13.59 -5.64 -12.82
C GLY A 79 13.00 -6.76 -11.97
N VAL A 80 12.32 -6.40 -10.89
CA VAL A 80 11.67 -7.35 -9.99
C VAL A 80 10.21 -6.95 -9.73
N PRO A 81 9.29 -7.92 -9.60
CA PRO A 81 7.93 -7.64 -9.16
C PRO A 81 7.95 -6.93 -7.81
N VAL A 82 7.26 -5.79 -7.70
CA VAL A 82 7.15 -5.03 -6.44
C VAL A 82 5.71 -4.75 -6.08
N ILE A 83 5.49 -4.44 -4.80
CA ILE A 83 4.26 -3.84 -4.28
C ILE A 83 4.61 -3.02 -3.04
N THR A 84 3.81 -2.00 -2.75
CA THR A 84 3.88 -1.25 -1.49
C THR A 84 2.62 -1.49 -0.68
N LEU A 85 2.79 -1.76 0.62
CA LEU A 85 1.72 -1.67 1.61
C LEU A 85 1.94 -0.38 2.39
N SER A 86 0.93 0.50 2.37
CA SER A 86 1.06 1.82 2.98
C SER A 86 0.15 1.97 4.20
N VAL A 87 0.62 2.70 5.21
CA VAL A 87 -0.22 3.16 6.33
C VAL A 87 -0.80 4.55 6.00
N PRO A 88 -2.13 4.71 5.91
CA PRO A 88 -2.77 6.02 5.74
C PRO A 88 -2.35 7.00 6.82
N THR A 89 -1.80 8.14 6.40
CA THR A 89 -1.21 9.12 7.31
C THR A 89 -1.63 10.54 6.93
N ARG A 90 -2.01 11.34 7.93
CA ARG A 90 -2.26 12.78 7.79
C ARG A 90 -1.02 13.57 8.17
N TYR A 91 -0.86 14.73 7.53
CA TYR A 91 0.22 15.68 7.78
C TYR A 91 1.62 15.10 7.53
N VAL A 92 1.73 14.21 6.53
CA VAL A 92 2.99 13.60 6.10
C VAL A 92 4.03 14.68 5.81
N HIS A 93 5.28 14.45 6.25
CA HIS A 93 6.42 15.39 6.17
C HIS A 93 6.31 16.66 7.04
N THR A 94 5.39 16.70 8.00
CA THR A 94 5.38 17.74 9.04
C THR A 94 6.02 17.23 10.34
N SER A 95 6.18 18.09 11.34
CA SER A 95 6.73 17.69 12.65
C SER A 95 5.81 16.77 13.46
N ILE A 96 4.52 16.70 13.11
CA ILE A 96 3.52 15.87 13.78
C ILE A 96 2.67 15.19 12.72
N GLU A 97 2.80 13.88 12.61
CA GLU A 97 1.98 13.04 11.74
C GLU A 97 0.88 12.33 12.55
N LEU A 98 -0.21 11.97 11.87
CA LEU A 98 -1.35 11.31 12.51
C LEU A 98 -1.78 10.08 11.72
N VAL A 99 -1.92 8.96 12.43
CA VAL A 99 -2.30 7.64 11.91
C VAL A 99 -3.37 7.01 12.80
N ASP A 100 -4.20 6.12 12.25
CA ASP A 100 -5.05 5.23 13.05
C ASP A 100 -4.27 3.97 13.42
N LYS A 101 -4.28 3.61 14.72
CA LYS A 101 -3.63 2.38 15.22
C LYS A 101 -4.17 1.11 14.56
N LYS A 102 -5.44 1.11 14.15
CA LYS A 102 -6.06 -0.02 13.45
C LYS A 102 -5.49 -0.20 12.04
N ASP A 103 -5.09 0.89 11.36
CA ASP A 103 -4.49 0.79 10.04
C ASP A 103 -3.08 0.22 10.12
N ILE A 104 -2.29 0.63 11.12
CA ILE A 104 -0.98 0.01 11.43
C ILE A 104 -1.18 -1.49 11.69
N ARG A 105 -2.18 -1.84 12.51
CA ARG A 105 -2.45 -3.24 12.84
C ARG A 105 -2.82 -4.05 11.59
N ALA A 106 -3.65 -3.51 10.70
CA ALA A 106 -4.00 -4.14 9.45
C ALA A 106 -2.77 -4.32 8.53
N ALA A 107 -1.84 -3.35 8.51
CA ALA A 107 -0.60 -3.47 7.73
C ALA A 107 0.30 -4.59 8.26
N VAL A 108 0.47 -4.68 9.58
CA VAL A 108 1.20 -5.78 10.24
C VAL A 108 0.55 -7.13 9.92
N GLU A 109 -0.77 -7.24 10.05
CA GLU A 109 -1.50 -8.48 9.82
C GLU A 109 -1.43 -8.94 8.36
N LEU A 110 -1.54 -8.01 7.40
CA LEU A 110 -1.45 -8.36 5.98
C LEU A 110 -0.03 -8.75 5.60
N MET A 111 0.99 -8.05 6.10
CA MET A 111 2.38 -8.42 5.85
C MET A 111 2.74 -9.77 6.48
N ALA A 112 2.32 -10.03 7.73
CA ALA A 112 2.51 -11.31 8.39
C ALA A 112 1.82 -12.45 7.62
N ALA A 113 0.56 -12.24 7.20
CA ALA A 113 -0.15 -13.19 6.37
C ALA A 113 0.58 -13.48 5.05
N PHE A 114 1.14 -12.44 4.41
CA PHE A 114 1.90 -12.59 3.17
C PHE A 114 3.22 -13.35 3.40
N ILE A 115 3.86 -13.20 4.54
CA ILE A 115 5.05 -14.01 4.86
C ILE A 115 4.65 -15.48 5.09
N GLU A 116 3.53 -15.74 5.78
CA GLU A 116 3.03 -17.08 6.09
C GLU A 116 2.53 -17.86 4.84
N GLU A 117 1.82 -17.19 3.94
CA GLU A 117 1.12 -17.83 2.81
C GLU A 117 1.60 -17.36 1.42
N GLY A 118 2.26 -16.20 1.36
CA GLY A 118 2.39 -15.36 0.17
C GLY A 118 3.57 -15.63 -0.76
N GLN A 119 4.37 -16.66 -0.49
CA GLN A 119 5.33 -17.18 -1.50
C GLN A 119 4.63 -17.85 -2.71
N LYS A 120 3.30 -17.97 -2.70
CA LYS A 120 2.50 -18.64 -3.76
C LYS A 120 1.77 -17.69 -4.71
N ALA A 121 2.07 -16.40 -4.69
CA ALA A 121 1.44 -15.44 -5.61
C ALA A 121 1.75 -15.81 -7.07
N LYS A 122 0.71 -15.91 -7.90
CA LYS A 122 0.86 -16.12 -9.35
C LYS A 122 1.44 -14.84 -9.96
N MET A 123 2.66 -14.94 -10.49
CA MET A 123 3.38 -13.81 -11.11
C MET A 123 3.23 -13.75 -12.63
N GLU A 124 2.62 -14.76 -13.22
CA GLU A 124 2.30 -14.77 -14.65
C GLU A 124 1.14 -13.80 -14.90
N LEU A 125 1.29 -12.96 -15.92
CA LEU A 125 0.23 -12.11 -16.45
C LEU A 125 -0.41 -12.90 -17.59
N GLU A 126 -1.70 -13.21 -17.47
CA GLU A 126 -2.51 -13.80 -18.54
C GLU A 126 -2.81 -12.80 -19.67
#